data_AF-A0A7V8DEX5-F1
#
_entry.id   AF-A0A7V8DEX5-F1
#
_cell.length_a   1.000
_cell.length_b   1.000
_cell.length_c   1.000
_cell.angle_alpha   90.00
_cell.angle_beta   90.00
_cell.angle_gamma   90.00
#
_symmetry.space_group_name_H-M   'P 1'
#
loop_
_entity.id
_entity.type
_entity.pdbx_description
1 polymer ?
#
loop_
_entity_poly.entity_id
_entity_poly.type
_entity_poly.pdbx_seq_one_letter_code
_entity_poly.pdbx_strand_id
1 'polypeptide(L)'
;MTTWKRDEEVDEIYISLFRELVTYMMEDPRTITACTHLMFMAKNIERIGDHVTNIAESIHFLIEGTPLRGRWPRGNFPAST
;
A
#
# COMPACT_ATOMS: atom_id res chain seq x y z
N MET A 1 -1.82 -2.91 -17.84
CA MET A 1 -2.35 -3.86 -16.83
C MET A 1 -1.18 -4.43 -16.01
N THR A 2 -0.45 -3.57 -15.30
CA THR A 2 0.82 -3.88 -14.60
C THR A 2 0.91 -3.24 -13.21
N THR A 3 -0.03 -2.34 -12.88
CA THR A 3 -0.09 -1.61 -11.61
C THR A 3 -0.40 -2.52 -10.43
N TRP A 4 -1.29 -3.50 -10.61
CA TRP A 4 -1.73 -4.44 -9.57
C TRP A 4 -0.62 -5.31 -8.99
N LYS A 5 0.25 -5.85 -9.85
CA LYS A 5 1.40 -6.65 -9.39
C LYS A 5 2.37 -5.84 -8.56
N ARG A 6 2.49 -4.54 -8.86
CA ARG A 6 3.35 -3.63 -8.10
C ARG A 6 2.74 -3.25 -6.75
N ASP A 7 1.42 -3.17 -6.65
CA ASP A 7 0.73 -2.89 -5.38
C ASP A 7 0.93 -4.03 -4.38
N GLU A 8 0.75 -5.27 -4.82
CA GLU A 8 0.96 -6.47 -3.99
C GLU A 8 2.44 -6.61 -3.56
N GLU A 9 3.38 -6.33 -4.46
CA GLU A 9 4.81 -6.29 -4.15
C GLU A 9 5.15 -5.20 -3.10
N VAL A 10 4.53 -4.02 -3.19
CA VAL A 10 4.71 -2.94 -2.22
C VAL A 10 4.14 -3.31 -0.84
N ASP A 11 2.98 -3.97 -0.79
CA ASP A 11 2.39 -4.49 0.45
C ASP A 11 3.31 -5.54 1.12
N GLU A 12 3.86 -6.47 0.34
CA GLU A 12 4.80 -7.49 0.85
C GLU A 12 6.09 -6.85 1.39
N ILE A 13 6.66 -5.88 0.66
CA ILE A 13 7.84 -5.13 1.09
C ILE A 13 7.55 -4.37 2.39
N TYR A 14 6.37 -3.76 2.53
CA TYR A 14 5.98 -3.07 3.76
C TYR A 14 5.93 -4.02 4.95
N ILE A 15 5.37 -5.22 4.79
CA ILE A 15 5.31 -6.24 5.86
C ILE A 15 6.72 -6.71 6.26
N SER A 16 7.60 -6.92 5.28
CA SER A 16 8.98 -7.31 5.54
C SER A 16 9.74 -6.22 6.30
N LEU A 17 9.65 -4.98 5.80
CA LEU A 17 10.26 -3.81 6.42
C LEU A 17 9.74 -3.59 7.86
N PHE A 18 8.45 -3.79 8.09
CA PHE A 18 7.87 -3.67 9.43
C PHE A 18 8.55 -4.62 10.42
N ARG A 19 8.71 -5.89 10.05
CA ARG A 19 9.34 -6.90 10.91
C ARG A 19 10.80 -6.55 11.19
N GLU A 20 11.54 -6.15 10.16
CA GLU A 20 12.95 -5.77 10.27
C GLU A 20 13.15 -4.55 11.19
N LEU A 21 12.33 -3.52 11.01
CA LEU A 21 12.39 -2.32 11.85
C LEU A 21 12.06 -2.64 13.32
N VAL A 22 11.10 -3.53 13.60
CA VAL A 22 10.81 -3.97 14.97
C VAL A 22 12.02 -4.70 15.57
N THR A 23 12.69 -5.56 14.81
CA THR A 23 13.93 -6.20 15.27
C THR A 23 15.01 -5.17 15.61
N TYR A 24 15.22 -4.17 14.77
CA TYR A 24 16.18 -3.08 15.06
C TYR A 24 15.82 -2.29 16.32
N MET A 25 14.54 -2.00 16.53
CA MET A 25 14.06 -1.34 17.75
C MET A 25 14.30 -2.18 19.01
N MET A 26 14.19 -3.51 18.90
CA MET A 26 14.45 -4.43 20.01
C MET A 26 15.95 -4.58 20.31
N GLU A 27 16.82 -4.51 19.30
CA GLU A 27 18.28 -4.55 19.47
C GLU A 27 18.83 -3.26 20.11
N ASP A 28 18.30 -2.09 19.72
CA ASP A 28 18.68 -0.80 20.31
C ASP A 28 17.46 0.13 20.43
N PRO A 29 16.92 0.35 21.65
CA PRO A 29 15.78 1.24 21.88
C PRO A 29 16.00 2.69 21.43
N ARG A 30 17.24 3.14 21.26
CA ARG A 30 17.53 4.50 20.75
C ARG A 30 17.11 4.67 19.29
N THR A 31 16.92 3.57 18.56
CA THR A 31 16.51 3.58 17.15
C THR A 31 15.01 3.75 16.95
N ILE A 32 14.20 3.61 18.03
CA ILE A 32 12.72 3.64 17.96
C ILE A 32 12.19 4.84 17.19
N THR A 33 12.65 6.05 17.47
CA THR A 33 12.18 7.26 16.78
C THR A 33 12.50 7.22 15.28
N ALA A 34 13.72 6.85 14.90
CA ALA A 34 14.13 6.77 13.50
C ALA A 34 13.35 5.68 12.74
N CYS A 35 13.25 4.48 13.31
CA CYS A 35 12.50 3.37 12.74
C CYS A 35 11.00 3.71 12.62
N THR A 36 10.44 4.48 13.56
CA THR A 36 9.04 4.94 13.48
C THR A 36 8.84 5.92 12.31
N HIS A 37 9.77 6.86 12.08
CA HIS A 37 9.72 7.75 10.92
C HIS A 37 9.79 6.99 9.59
N LEU A 38 10.68 5.99 9.50
CA LEU A 38 10.75 5.12 8.32
C LEU A 38 9.44 4.36 8.09
N MET A 39 8.79 3.88 9.15
CA MET A 39 7.48 3.24 9.05
C MET A 39 6.42 4.18 8.48
N PHE A 40 6.38 5.42 8.96
CA PHE A 40 5.46 6.42 8.42
C PHE A 40 5.75 6.73 6.94
N MET A 41 7.02 6.86 6.56
CA MET A 41 7.39 7.08 5.15
C MET A 41 6.92 5.92 4.27
N ALA A 42 7.18 4.67 4.68
CA ALA A 42 6.75 3.49 3.95
C ALA A 42 5.22 3.44 3.80
N LYS A 43 4.46 3.75 4.85
CA LYS A 43 2.99 3.80 4.77
C LYS A 43 2.46 4.91 3.86
N ASN A 44 3.13 6.06 3.82
CA ASN A 44 2.75 7.13 2.89
C ASN A 44 3.00 6.74 1.43
N ILE A 45 4.05 5.98 1.14
CA ILE A 45 4.34 5.47 -0.21
C ILE A 45 3.24 4.48 -0.66
N GLU A 46 2.81 3.57 0.21
CA GLU A 46 1.69 2.65 -0.08
C GLU A 46 0.40 3.41 -0.40
N ARG A 47 0.06 4.45 0.37
CA ARG A 47 -1.11 5.31 0.09
C ARG A 47 -1.03 6.02 -1.26
N ILE A 48 0.16 6.48 -1.66
CA ILE A 48 0.36 7.08 -2.98
C ILE A 48 0.10 6.04 -4.07
N GLY A 49 0.56 4.80 -3.89
CA GLY A 49 0.28 3.68 -4.78
C GLY A 49 -1.21 3.43 -4.97
N ASP A 50 -1.96 3.35 -3.87
CA ASP A 50 -3.42 3.17 -3.88
C ASP A 50 -4.13 4.32 -4.62
N HIS A 51 -3.73 5.57 -4.39
CA HIS A 51 -4.28 6.72 -5.12
C HIS A 51 -4.01 6.66 -6.62
N VAL A 52 -2.82 6.22 -7.03
CA VAL A 52 -2.49 6.04 -8.45
C VAL A 52 -3.35 4.95 -9.08
N THR A 53 -3.60 3.85 -8.36
CA THR A 53 -4.48 2.76 -8.81
C THR A 53 -5.92 3.26 -9.00
N ASN A 54 -6.46 3.98 -8.02
CA ASN A 54 -7.80 4.57 -8.09
C ASN A 54 -7.97 5.54 -9.28
N ILE A 55 -6.96 6.36 -9.55
CA ILE A 55 -6.96 7.28 -10.72
C ILE A 55 -6.92 6.48 -12.03
N ALA A 56 -6.08 5.45 -12.11
CA ALA A 56 -5.97 4.61 -13.30
C ALA A 56 -7.28 3.86 -13.59
N GLU A 57 -7.97 3.36 -12.56
CA GLU A 57 -9.30 2.75 -12.69
C GLU A 57 -10.33 3.76 -13.21
N SER A 58 -10.32 4.98 -12.67
CA SER A 58 -11.23 6.06 -13.07
C SER A 58 -11.04 6.45 -14.54
N ILE A 59 -9.79 6.57 -15.00
CA ILE A 59 -9.46 6.86 -16.40
C ILE A 59 -9.91 5.70 -17.31
N HIS A 60 -9.69 4.45 -16.89
CA HIS A 60 -10.13 3.30 -17.67
C HIS A 60 -11.66 3.29 -17.83
N PHE A 61 -12.40 3.51 -16.74
CA PHE A 61 -13.87 3.57 -16.78
C PHE A 61 -14.36 4.68 -17.73
N LEU A 62 -13.70 5.84 -17.72
CA LEU A 62 -14.05 6.96 -18.60
C LEU A 62 -13.88 6.62 -20.08
N ILE A 63 -12.88 5.80 -20.44
CA ILE A 63 -12.57 5.46 -21.84
C ILE A 63 -13.40 4.27 -22.33
N GLU A 64 -13.48 3.18 -21.56
CA GLU A 64 -14.15 1.94 -21.98
C GLU A 64 -15.64 1.91 -21.63
N GLY A 65 -16.11 2.79 -20.73
CA GLY A 65 -17.50 2.83 -20.28
C GLY A 65 -17.90 1.64 -19.40
N THR A 66 -16.96 0.74 -19.11
CA THR A 66 -17.15 -0.42 -18.24
C THR A 66 -16.13 -0.42 -17.10
N PRO A 67 -16.52 -0.83 -15.88
CA PRO A 67 -15.56 -0.96 -14.79
C PRO A 67 -14.60 -2.11 -15.08
N LEU A 68 -13.35 -1.97 -14.65
CA LEU A 68 -12.38 -3.07 -14.66
C LEU A 68 -12.92 -4.23 -13.79
N ARG A 69 -13.51 -5.25 -14.42
CA ARG A 69 -13.94 -6.48 -13.73
C ARG A 69 -12.78 -7.46 -13.68
N GLY A 70 -12.14 -7.54 -12.52
CA GLY A 70 -11.08 -8.50 -12.19
C GLY A 70 -10.92 -8.61 -10.68
N ARG A 71 -10.82 -9.84 -10.16
CA ARG A 71 -10.99 -10.21 -8.75
C ARG A 71 -10.05 -9.47 -7.79
N TRP A 72 -10.64 -8.56 -7.02
CA TRP A 72 -10.15 -8.11 -5.72
C TRP A 72 -10.17 -9.27 -4.70
N PRO A 73 -9.10 -9.50 -3.92
CA PRO A 73 -9.16 -10.22 -2.66
C PRO A 73 -8.83 -9.31 -1.46
N ARG A 74 -9.11 -8.00 -1.51
CA ARG A 74 -9.23 -7.18 -0.29
C ARG A 74 -10.71 -6.99 0.02
N GLY A 75 -11.25 -7.93 0.79
CA GLY A 75 -12.64 -7.93 1.25
C GLY A 75 -12.95 -6.77 2.21
N ASN A 76 -14.17 -6.26 2.08
CA ASN A 76 -14.89 -5.40 3.03
C ASN A 76 -14.16 -4.21 3.67
N PHE A 77 -14.39 -3.03 3.11
CA PHE A 77 -14.82 -1.89 3.95
C PHE A 77 -16.16 -1.40 3.41
N PRO A 78 -17.25 -1.38 4.22
CA PRO A 78 -18.47 -0.70 3.81
C PRO A 78 -18.15 0.79 3.68
N ALA A 79 -18.64 1.41 2.62
CA ALA A 79 -18.66 2.85 2.48
C ALA A 79 -19.30 3.46 3.74
N SER A 80 -18.48 4.06 4.60
CA SER A 80 -18.96 4.87 5.71
C SER A 80 -18.97 6.33 5.26
N THR A 81 -20.18 6.81 5.00
CA THR A 81 -20.61 8.17 5.32
C THR A 81 -20.23 8.52 6.76
#